data_AF-A0A965U223-F1
#
_entry.id   AF-A0A965U223-F1
#
_cell.length_a   1.000
_cell.length_b   1.000
_cell.length_c   1.000
_cell.angle_alpha   90.00
_cell.angle_beta   90.00
_cell.angle_gamma   90.00
#
_symmetry.space_group_name_H-M   'P 1'
#
loop_
_entity.id
_entity.type
_entity.pdbx_description
1 polymer ?
#
loop_
_entity_poly.entity_id
_entity_poly.type
_entity_poly.pdbx_seq_one_letter_code
_entity_poly.pdbx_strand_id
1 'polypeptide(L)'
;MNTIDQNEVLATASKILFEKWGITSWKQYLATLLYIANETEKYRVSQHGGVPILKPYIIQTHDETDLFSPSLVESLYIEENEFVPYNDLEGRDKRQENVDYRIFRSKPFVKLEGGSGYVVINIQLLCERIFNSLYFDFAPLINGQKGSVGFYDFNKEFVEKIMFRKSFFNCIPTSQFTYPSQNSTVEKEDPHEPDFYCRFQDNIVLVECKAIKMNGVIRDDGDYSRLLEELHEKIVLKTKNLDPKRKAFKTEPEPIGIGQLIHHIDSIEADEFQWDTNIPDAVAYYPLIVFEDVRLLQPGLLSLLNRWFNEQLVEKNELSDISCQPVMAVSINTLFLYDDLIKRKSLINMIDQFVSEYS
;
A
#
# COMPACT_ATOMS: atom_id res chain seq x y z
N MET A 1 10.68 -0.04 -13.04
CA MET A 1 11.42 -1.19 -13.61
C MET A 1 12.87 -1.25 -13.15
N ASN A 2 13.61 -0.13 -13.04
CA ASN A 2 15.03 -0.16 -12.63
C ASN A 2 15.31 -0.77 -11.23
N THR A 3 14.36 -0.71 -10.29
CA THR A 3 14.59 -1.14 -8.90
C THR A 3 14.55 -2.66 -8.69
N ILE A 4 13.76 -3.40 -9.48
CA ILE A 4 13.65 -4.87 -9.34
C ILE A 4 14.95 -5.53 -9.81
N ASP A 5 15.49 -5.05 -10.93
CA ASP A 5 16.70 -5.62 -11.54
C ASP A 5 17.97 -5.31 -10.73
N GLN A 6 17.93 -4.28 -9.88
CA GLN A 6 19.03 -3.86 -9.01
C GLN A 6 19.08 -4.60 -7.67
N ASN A 7 18.00 -5.29 -7.28
CA ASN A 7 17.95 -6.04 -6.03
C ASN A 7 18.00 -7.56 -6.31
N GLU A 8 19.06 -8.23 -5.83
CA GLU A 8 19.28 -9.66 -6.12
C GLU A 8 18.16 -10.58 -5.63
N VAL A 9 17.56 -10.27 -4.47
CA VAL A 9 16.43 -11.03 -3.90
C VAL A 9 15.21 -10.90 -4.81
N LEU A 10 14.86 -9.68 -5.23
CA LEU A 10 13.74 -9.44 -6.13
C LEU A 10 13.97 -10.00 -7.53
N ALA A 11 15.19 -9.89 -8.06
CA ALA A 11 15.57 -10.45 -9.36
C ALA A 11 15.43 -11.98 -9.37
N THR A 12 15.88 -12.64 -8.29
CA THR A 12 15.78 -14.10 -8.14
C THR A 12 14.32 -14.54 -7.95
N ALA A 13 13.56 -13.85 -7.10
CA ALA A 13 12.13 -14.12 -6.93
C ALA A 13 11.36 -13.92 -8.24
N SER A 14 11.70 -12.89 -9.02
CA SER A 14 11.09 -12.64 -10.34
C SER A 14 11.31 -13.81 -11.30
N LYS A 15 12.51 -14.39 -11.35
CA LYS A 15 12.80 -15.56 -12.21
C LYS A 15 11.90 -16.76 -11.86
N ILE A 16 11.73 -17.04 -10.57
CA ILE A 16 10.85 -18.11 -10.09
C ILE A 16 9.40 -17.86 -10.54
N LEU A 17 8.92 -16.62 -10.42
CA LEU A 17 7.57 -16.25 -10.85
C LEU A 17 7.41 -16.31 -12.38
N PHE A 18 8.43 -15.92 -13.13
CA PHE A 18 8.45 -16.00 -14.58
C PHE A 18 8.35 -17.44 -15.08
N GLU A 19 9.13 -18.35 -14.49
CA GLU A 19 9.03 -19.78 -14.76
C GLU A 19 7.65 -20.34 -14.41
N LYS A 20 7.10 -19.98 -13.24
CA LYS A 20 5.75 -20.38 -12.80
C LYS A 20 4.65 -19.96 -13.79
N TRP A 21 4.80 -18.80 -14.42
CA TRP A 21 3.78 -18.21 -15.30
C TRP A 21 4.07 -18.40 -16.79
N GLY A 22 5.21 -18.99 -17.15
CA GLY A 22 5.63 -19.11 -18.55
C GLY A 22 5.81 -17.76 -19.25
N ILE A 23 6.36 -16.77 -18.55
CA ILE A 23 6.70 -15.44 -19.10
C ILE A 23 8.19 -15.19 -18.97
N THR A 24 8.71 -14.17 -19.65
CA THR A 24 10.14 -13.80 -19.62
C THR A 24 10.41 -12.42 -19.04
N SER A 25 9.36 -11.62 -18.81
CA SER A 25 9.52 -10.27 -18.27
C SER A 25 8.27 -9.74 -17.58
N TRP A 26 8.47 -8.76 -16.69
CA TRP A 26 7.37 -7.97 -16.10
C TRP A 26 6.58 -7.17 -17.14
N LYS A 27 7.17 -6.86 -18.30
CA LYS A 27 6.45 -6.23 -19.42
C LYS A 27 5.38 -7.17 -19.96
N GLN A 28 5.70 -8.46 -20.12
CA GLN A 28 4.71 -9.46 -20.53
C GLN A 28 3.59 -9.62 -19.50
N TYR A 29 3.95 -9.66 -18.21
CA TYR A 29 2.97 -9.70 -17.12
C TYR A 29 1.97 -8.54 -17.22
N LEU A 30 2.49 -7.32 -17.25
CA LEU A 30 1.66 -6.11 -17.26
C LEU A 30 0.85 -5.98 -18.55
N ALA A 31 1.48 -6.16 -19.72
CA ALA A 31 0.83 -6.01 -21.01
C ALA A 31 -0.30 -7.01 -21.21
N THR A 32 -0.10 -8.27 -20.82
CA THR A 32 -1.14 -9.30 -20.92
C THR A 32 -2.37 -8.93 -20.08
N LEU A 33 -2.18 -8.57 -18.80
CA LEU A 33 -3.30 -8.23 -17.92
C LEU A 33 -4.00 -6.94 -18.35
N LEU A 34 -3.25 -5.91 -18.77
CA LEU A 34 -3.83 -4.65 -19.26
C LEU A 34 -4.58 -4.82 -20.58
N TYR A 35 -4.03 -5.61 -21.51
CA TYR A 35 -4.70 -5.92 -22.77
C TYR A 35 -6.06 -6.56 -22.49
N ILE A 36 -6.09 -7.59 -21.64
CA ILE A 36 -7.33 -8.29 -21.29
C ILE A 36 -8.31 -7.35 -20.58
N ALA A 37 -7.85 -6.53 -19.64
CA ALA A 37 -8.70 -5.55 -18.96
C ALA A 37 -9.33 -4.56 -19.95
N ASN A 38 -8.53 -4.04 -20.90
CA ASN A 38 -8.98 -3.13 -21.94
C ASN A 38 -9.99 -3.78 -22.89
N GLU A 39 -9.75 -5.00 -23.37
CA GLU A 39 -10.71 -5.72 -24.22
C GLU A 39 -12.00 -6.04 -23.48
N THR A 40 -11.90 -6.36 -22.17
CA THR A 40 -13.06 -6.56 -21.30
C THR A 40 -13.91 -5.29 -21.20
N GLU A 41 -13.26 -4.15 -20.99
CA GLU A 41 -13.95 -2.86 -20.88
C GLU A 41 -14.54 -2.39 -22.21
N LYS A 42 -13.80 -2.53 -23.32
CA LYS A 42 -14.31 -2.23 -24.66
C LYS A 42 -15.56 -3.03 -24.99
N TYR A 43 -15.58 -4.32 -24.63
CA TYR A 43 -16.77 -5.15 -24.80
C TYR A 43 -17.93 -4.62 -23.96
N ARG A 44 -17.71 -4.34 -22.67
CA ARG A 44 -18.72 -3.79 -21.75
C ARG A 44 -19.34 -2.48 -22.25
N VAL A 45 -18.54 -1.62 -22.87
CA VAL A 45 -19.01 -0.33 -23.42
C VAL A 45 -19.76 -0.51 -24.74
N SER A 46 -19.36 -1.46 -25.58
CA SER A 46 -19.96 -1.68 -26.92
C SER A 46 -21.17 -2.62 -26.92
N GLN A 47 -21.27 -3.52 -25.94
CA GLN A 47 -22.34 -4.52 -25.83
C GLN A 47 -23.01 -4.39 -24.46
N HIS A 48 -24.33 -4.19 -24.45
CA HIS A 48 -25.10 -3.97 -23.21
C HIS A 48 -25.36 -5.27 -22.42
N GLY A 49 -24.85 -6.43 -22.87
CA GLY A 49 -25.02 -7.71 -22.19
C GLY A 49 -23.97 -8.74 -22.60
N GLY A 50 -23.64 -9.65 -21.68
CA GLY A 50 -22.63 -10.70 -21.85
C GLY A 50 -21.24 -10.33 -21.33
N VAL A 51 -20.29 -11.24 -21.54
CA VAL A 51 -18.86 -11.08 -21.25
C VAL A 51 -18.05 -11.52 -22.45
N PRO A 52 -16.89 -10.89 -22.75
CA PRO A 52 -16.07 -11.32 -23.87
C PRO A 52 -15.45 -12.68 -23.58
N ILE A 53 -15.53 -13.58 -24.56
CA ILE A 53 -14.81 -14.85 -24.55
C ILE A 53 -13.44 -14.63 -25.17
N LEU A 54 -12.41 -14.70 -24.34
CA LEU A 54 -11.03 -14.49 -24.72
C LEU A 54 -10.43 -15.79 -25.23
N LYS A 55 -9.69 -15.72 -26.34
CA LYS A 55 -8.95 -16.85 -26.90
C LYS A 55 -7.46 -16.50 -26.94
N PRO A 56 -6.71 -16.73 -25.84
CA PRO A 56 -5.34 -16.23 -25.67
C PRO A 56 -4.40 -16.56 -26.84
N TYR A 57 -4.46 -17.77 -27.38
CA TYR A 57 -3.61 -18.13 -28.53
C TYR A 57 -3.98 -17.40 -29.82
N ILE A 58 -5.26 -17.09 -30.05
CA ILE A 58 -5.68 -16.26 -31.19
C ILE A 58 -5.25 -14.81 -30.97
N ILE A 59 -5.31 -14.31 -29.74
CA ILE A 59 -4.80 -12.97 -29.41
C ILE A 59 -3.30 -12.91 -29.71
N GLN A 60 -2.53 -13.91 -29.27
CA GLN A 60 -1.09 -13.99 -29.50
C GLN A 60 -0.73 -14.02 -31.00
N THR A 61 -1.49 -14.69 -31.87
CA THR A 61 -1.17 -14.70 -33.32
C THR A 61 -1.29 -13.33 -34.00
N HIS A 62 -1.95 -12.37 -33.35
CA HIS A 62 -2.10 -11.00 -33.83
C HIS A 62 -1.30 -9.99 -32.99
N ASP A 63 -0.48 -10.47 -32.04
CA ASP A 63 0.38 -9.60 -31.24
C ASP A 63 1.70 -9.35 -31.97
N GLU A 64 1.89 -8.13 -32.46
CA GLU A 64 3.13 -7.70 -33.09
C GLU A 64 4.22 -7.30 -32.07
N THR A 65 3.87 -7.24 -30.78
CA THR A 65 4.76 -6.74 -29.72
C THR A 65 5.50 -7.85 -28.96
N ASP A 66 5.09 -9.11 -29.13
CA ASP A 66 5.52 -10.27 -28.33
C ASP A 66 5.35 -10.09 -26.80
N LEU A 67 4.44 -9.19 -26.38
CA LEU A 67 4.19 -8.89 -24.98
C LEU A 67 3.01 -9.67 -24.40
N PHE A 68 2.08 -10.17 -25.22
CA PHE A 68 0.96 -10.97 -24.77
C PHE A 68 1.39 -12.43 -24.54
N SER A 69 1.13 -12.95 -23.34
CA SER A 69 1.43 -14.35 -22.97
C SER A 69 0.17 -15.16 -22.66
N PRO A 70 -0.18 -16.14 -23.53
CA PRO A 70 -1.20 -17.13 -23.21
C PRO A 70 -0.88 -17.93 -21.95
N SER A 71 0.37 -18.32 -21.75
CA SER A 71 0.82 -19.10 -20.59
C SER A 71 0.50 -18.41 -19.26
N LEU A 72 0.57 -17.08 -19.22
CA LEU A 72 0.20 -16.33 -18.03
C LEU A 72 -1.30 -16.50 -17.71
N VAL A 73 -2.17 -16.42 -18.72
CA VAL A 73 -3.62 -16.67 -18.55
C VAL A 73 -3.85 -18.09 -18.05
N GLU A 74 -3.14 -19.06 -18.63
CA GLU A 74 -3.20 -20.48 -18.22
C GLU A 74 -2.68 -20.75 -16.81
N SER A 75 -1.78 -19.91 -16.30
CA SER A 75 -1.29 -20.03 -14.93
C SER A 75 -2.24 -19.42 -13.89
N LEU A 76 -3.25 -18.66 -14.33
CA LEU A 76 -4.10 -17.81 -13.49
C LEU A 76 -5.60 -18.09 -13.64
N TYR A 77 -6.00 -19.30 -14.06
CA TYR A 77 -7.42 -19.66 -14.19
C TYR A 77 -7.93 -20.63 -13.11
N ILE A 78 -9.25 -20.62 -12.93
CA ILE A 78 -10.04 -21.70 -12.34
C ILE A 78 -10.89 -22.38 -13.43
N GLU A 79 -11.16 -23.67 -13.29
CA GLU A 79 -12.06 -24.38 -14.23
C GLU A 79 -13.51 -23.88 -14.06
N GLU A 80 -14.31 -23.90 -15.14
CA GLU A 80 -15.73 -23.49 -15.10
C GLU A 80 -16.55 -24.22 -14.02
N ASN A 81 -16.27 -25.51 -13.84
CA ASN A 81 -16.93 -26.36 -12.85
C ASN A 81 -16.08 -26.58 -11.58
N GLU A 82 -15.05 -25.75 -11.34
CA GLU A 82 -14.23 -25.85 -10.14
C GLU A 82 -15.08 -25.55 -8.88
N PHE A 83 -15.06 -26.48 -7.92
CA PHE A 83 -15.69 -26.24 -6.62
C PHE A 83 -14.83 -25.26 -5.81
N VAL A 84 -15.34 -24.04 -5.64
CA VAL A 84 -14.69 -22.98 -4.86
C VAL A 84 -15.34 -22.94 -3.47
N PRO A 85 -14.65 -23.40 -2.41
CA PRO A 85 -15.22 -23.39 -1.07
C PRO A 85 -15.45 -21.95 -0.59
N TYR A 86 -16.63 -21.69 -0.05
CA TYR A 86 -16.99 -20.48 0.69
C TYR A 86 -17.27 -20.85 2.15
N ASN A 87 -17.42 -19.86 3.05
CA ASN A 87 -17.50 -19.95 4.52
C ASN A 87 -18.76 -20.68 5.06
N ASP A 88 -19.14 -21.79 4.43
CA ASP A 88 -20.31 -22.61 4.74
C ASP A 88 -19.96 -23.93 5.42
N LEU A 89 -18.68 -24.20 5.74
CA LEU A 89 -18.26 -25.50 6.27
C LEU A 89 -17.46 -25.37 7.56
N GLU A 90 -18.13 -25.69 8.68
CA GLU A 90 -17.52 -25.77 10.00
C GLU A 90 -16.26 -26.66 9.98
N GLY A 91 -15.17 -26.17 10.57
CA GLY A 91 -13.95 -26.95 10.82
C GLY A 91 -12.86 -26.89 9.74
N ARG A 92 -13.03 -26.12 8.66
CA ARG A 92 -11.93 -25.85 7.72
C ARG A 92 -11.05 -24.67 8.18
N ASP A 93 -9.79 -24.67 7.74
CA ASP A 93 -8.96 -23.47 7.82
C ASP A 93 -9.55 -22.40 6.88
N LYS A 94 -10.12 -21.33 7.47
CA LYS A 94 -10.68 -20.17 6.74
C LYS A 94 -9.71 -19.57 5.70
N ARG A 95 -8.40 -19.82 5.83
CA ARG A 95 -7.39 -19.40 4.84
C ARG A 95 -7.52 -20.11 3.50
N GLN A 96 -8.16 -21.28 3.45
CA GLN A 96 -8.40 -22.06 2.22
C GLN A 96 -9.76 -21.76 1.58
N GLU A 97 -10.56 -20.89 2.19
CA GLU A 97 -11.87 -20.49 1.70
C GLU A 97 -11.78 -19.21 0.86
N ASN A 98 -12.73 -19.04 -0.06
CA ASN A 98 -12.86 -17.87 -0.90
C ASN A 98 -13.51 -16.67 -0.18
N VAL A 99 -13.29 -16.54 1.13
CA VAL A 99 -13.65 -15.34 1.89
C VAL A 99 -12.84 -14.16 1.37
N ASP A 100 -13.47 -13.00 1.18
CA ASP A 100 -12.86 -11.83 0.51
C ASP A 100 -12.35 -12.15 -0.91
N TYR A 101 -13.00 -13.10 -1.60
CA TYR A 101 -12.69 -13.45 -3.00
C TYR A 101 -11.23 -13.86 -3.23
N ARG A 102 -10.54 -14.40 -2.22
CA ARG A 102 -9.10 -14.76 -2.28
C ARG A 102 -8.73 -15.58 -3.51
N ILE A 103 -9.53 -16.59 -3.83
CA ILE A 103 -9.29 -17.48 -4.97
C ILE A 103 -9.41 -16.69 -6.26
N PHE A 104 -10.49 -15.91 -6.42
CA PHE A 104 -10.73 -15.10 -7.62
C PHE A 104 -9.70 -13.97 -7.79
N ARG A 105 -9.20 -13.38 -6.70
CA ARG A 105 -8.12 -12.40 -6.72
C ARG A 105 -6.78 -12.99 -7.14
N SER A 106 -6.54 -14.27 -6.84
CA SER A 106 -5.33 -14.99 -7.26
C SER A 106 -5.43 -15.53 -8.69
N LYS A 107 -6.64 -15.91 -9.10
CA LYS A 107 -6.98 -16.54 -10.38
C LYS A 107 -8.19 -15.83 -11.00
N PRO A 108 -8.00 -14.68 -11.68
CA PRO A 108 -9.10 -13.85 -12.16
C PRO A 108 -9.79 -14.37 -13.42
N PHE A 109 -9.35 -15.51 -13.97
CA PHE A 109 -9.90 -16.10 -15.19
C PHE A 109 -10.69 -17.38 -14.89
N VAL A 110 -11.78 -17.58 -15.62
CA VAL A 110 -12.47 -18.87 -15.72
C VAL A 110 -12.19 -19.46 -17.09
N LYS A 111 -11.75 -20.70 -17.13
CA LYS A 111 -11.61 -21.47 -18.37
C LYS A 111 -12.92 -22.17 -18.69
N LEU A 112 -13.51 -21.86 -19.84
CA LEU A 112 -14.77 -22.44 -20.27
C LEU A 112 -14.58 -23.86 -20.80
N GLU A 113 -15.55 -24.73 -20.53
CA GLU A 113 -15.59 -26.09 -21.04
C GLU A 113 -15.62 -26.13 -22.59
N GLY A 114 -15.19 -27.28 -23.12
CA GLY A 114 -15.10 -27.50 -24.56
C GLY A 114 -14.02 -26.68 -25.27
N GLY A 115 -13.13 -26.01 -24.53
CA GLY A 115 -12.06 -25.18 -25.10
C GLY A 115 -12.55 -23.88 -25.72
N SER A 116 -13.73 -23.40 -25.30
CA SER A 116 -14.39 -22.22 -25.89
C SER A 116 -13.60 -20.93 -25.67
N GLY A 117 -12.80 -20.87 -24.61
CA GLY A 117 -11.94 -19.74 -24.27
C GLY A 117 -11.93 -19.47 -22.78
N TYR A 118 -11.62 -18.24 -22.41
CA TYR A 118 -11.53 -17.76 -21.04
C TYR A 118 -12.43 -16.54 -20.85
N VAL A 119 -12.97 -16.37 -19.65
CA VAL A 119 -13.70 -15.16 -19.25
C VAL A 119 -13.07 -14.57 -18.01
N VAL A 120 -13.14 -13.24 -17.89
CA VAL A 120 -12.70 -12.52 -16.69
C VAL A 120 -13.84 -12.55 -15.67
N ILE A 121 -13.56 -13.01 -14.45
CA ILE A 121 -14.56 -13.07 -13.37
C ILE A 121 -15.09 -11.67 -13.06
N ASN A 122 -14.16 -10.73 -12.89
CA ASN A 122 -14.45 -9.35 -12.57
C ASN A 122 -13.25 -8.46 -12.94
N ILE A 123 -13.50 -7.36 -13.65
CA ILE A 123 -12.43 -6.46 -14.13
C ILE A 123 -11.68 -5.77 -12.98
N GLN A 124 -12.34 -5.43 -11.89
CA GLN A 124 -11.69 -4.84 -10.72
C GLN A 124 -10.71 -5.84 -10.07
N LEU A 125 -11.08 -7.12 -9.94
CA LEU A 125 -10.18 -8.17 -9.42
C LEU A 125 -8.98 -8.40 -10.36
N LEU A 126 -9.19 -8.32 -11.68
CA LEU A 126 -8.11 -8.37 -12.66
C LEU A 126 -7.16 -7.17 -12.51
N CYS A 127 -7.67 -5.96 -12.34
CA CYS A 127 -6.86 -4.78 -12.10
C CYS A 127 -6.11 -4.86 -10.76
N GLU A 128 -6.74 -5.37 -9.70
CA GLU A 128 -6.06 -5.64 -8.42
C GLU A 128 -4.92 -6.66 -8.57
N ARG A 129 -5.05 -7.62 -9.49
CA ARG A 129 -4.02 -8.64 -9.74
C ARG A 129 -2.69 -8.03 -10.17
N ILE A 130 -2.73 -6.91 -10.90
CA ILE A 130 -1.54 -6.21 -11.42
C ILE A 130 -0.57 -5.83 -10.30
N PHE A 131 -1.09 -5.46 -9.12
CA PHE A 131 -0.28 -4.94 -8.02
C PHE A 131 -0.56 -5.63 -6.68
N ASN A 132 -1.77 -5.50 -6.16
CA ASN A 132 -2.12 -5.98 -4.82
C ASN A 132 -1.97 -7.49 -4.69
N SER A 133 -2.45 -8.26 -5.67
CA SER A 133 -2.30 -9.72 -5.61
C SER A 133 -0.88 -10.18 -5.94
N LEU A 134 -0.11 -9.40 -6.70
CA LEU A 134 1.28 -9.71 -7.04
C LEU A 134 2.17 -9.76 -5.79
N TYR A 135 1.94 -8.89 -4.81
CA TYR A 135 2.62 -8.95 -3.51
C TYR A 135 2.53 -10.35 -2.87
N PHE A 136 1.36 -11.00 -2.93
CA PHE A 136 1.18 -12.32 -2.31
C PHE A 136 1.92 -13.44 -3.04
N ASP A 137 2.27 -13.27 -4.32
CA ASP A 137 3.16 -14.20 -5.02
C ASP A 137 4.62 -14.00 -4.62
N PHE A 138 5.03 -12.76 -4.34
CA PHE A 138 6.37 -12.45 -3.84
C PHE A 138 6.57 -12.82 -2.36
N ALA A 139 5.58 -12.57 -1.50
CA ALA A 139 5.72 -12.65 -0.05
C ALA A 139 6.29 -14.00 0.47
N PRO A 140 5.94 -15.18 -0.10
CA PRO A 140 6.56 -16.45 0.27
C PRO A 140 8.06 -16.53 -0.09
N LEU A 141 8.48 -15.85 -1.16
CA LEU A 141 9.83 -15.89 -1.71
C LEU A 141 10.79 -14.90 -1.04
N ILE A 142 10.28 -13.85 -0.40
CA ILE A 142 11.11 -12.71 0.09
C ILE A 142 11.03 -12.47 1.60
N ASN A 143 10.53 -13.44 2.37
CA ASN A 143 10.29 -13.27 3.80
C ASN A 143 11.46 -13.71 4.72
N GLY A 144 12.57 -14.16 4.17
CA GLY A 144 13.74 -14.64 4.92
C GLY A 144 13.56 -15.98 5.65
N GLN A 145 12.42 -16.66 5.52
CA GLN A 145 12.18 -17.98 6.11
C GLN A 145 12.78 -19.10 5.24
N LYS A 146 12.83 -20.32 5.79
CA LYS A 146 13.31 -21.50 5.06
C LYS A 146 12.48 -21.70 3.78
N GLY A 147 13.17 -21.74 2.63
CA GLY A 147 12.55 -21.86 1.31
C GLY A 147 12.32 -20.54 0.58
N SER A 148 12.54 -19.39 1.24
CA SER A 148 12.63 -18.08 0.58
C SER A 148 13.99 -17.90 -0.10
N VAL A 149 14.07 -17.01 -1.09
CA VAL A 149 15.33 -16.65 -1.78
C VAL A 149 16.10 -15.54 -1.06
N GLY A 150 15.50 -14.96 -0.02
CA GLY A 150 16.10 -13.89 0.78
C GLY A 150 15.05 -13.13 1.57
N PHE A 151 15.50 -12.05 2.21
CA PHE A 151 14.62 -11.10 2.87
C PHE A 151 14.59 -9.79 2.07
N TYR A 152 13.39 -9.30 1.77
CA TYR A 152 13.16 -7.96 1.23
C TYR A 152 11.95 -7.36 1.94
N ASP A 153 12.16 -6.24 2.63
CA ASP A 153 11.07 -5.52 3.28
C ASP A 153 10.28 -4.73 2.23
N PHE A 154 9.26 -5.36 1.65
CA PHE A 154 8.43 -4.74 0.61
C PHE A 154 7.76 -3.43 1.07
N ASN A 155 7.33 -3.37 2.33
CA ASN A 155 6.66 -2.19 2.85
C ASN A 155 7.63 -1.01 2.95
N LYS A 156 8.82 -1.26 3.50
CA LYS A 156 9.83 -0.22 3.66
C LYS A 156 10.51 0.14 2.33
N GLU A 157 11.09 -0.84 1.66
CA GLU A 157 11.97 -0.64 0.51
C GLU A 157 11.22 -0.29 -0.78
N PHE A 158 9.97 -0.71 -0.92
CA PHE A 158 9.18 -0.42 -2.12
C PHE A 158 8.04 0.55 -1.87
N VAL A 159 7.15 0.27 -0.91
CA VAL A 159 5.98 1.15 -0.71
C VAL A 159 6.41 2.52 -0.21
N GLU A 160 7.20 2.58 0.86
CA GLU A 160 7.63 3.84 1.43
C GLU A 160 8.72 4.52 0.57
N LYS A 161 9.89 3.90 0.46
CA LYS A 161 11.07 4.53 -0.18
C LYS A 161 10.88 4.83 -1.66
N ILE A 162 10.02 4.09 -2.37
CA ILE A 162 9.82 4.25 -3.81
C ILE A 162 8.47 4.86 -4.12
N MET A 163 7.36 4.20 -3.77
CA MET A 163 6.05 4.70 -4.19
C MET A 163 5.68 5.99 -3.49
N PHE A 164 5.74 6.02 -2.16
CA PHE A 164 5.38 7.18 -1.37
C PHE A 164 6.36 8.33 -1.60
N ARG A 165 7.66 8.16 -1.32
CA ARG A 165 8.63 9.26 -1.42
C ARG A 165 8.62 9.91 -2.80
N LYS A 166 8.59 9.13 -3.89
CA LYS A 166 8.52 9.71 -5.25
C LYS A 166 7.22 10.49 -5.50
N SER A 167 6.08 9.95 -5.08
CA SER A 167 4.79 10.63 -5.24
C SER A 167 4.75 11.93 -4.42
N PHE A 168 5.29 11.90 -3.21
CA PHE A 168 5.31 13.06 -2.34
C PHE A 168 6.30 14.13 -2.81
N PHE A 169 7.49 13.77 -3.29
CA PHE A 169 8.43 14.72 -3.89
C PHE A 169 7.82 15.50 -5.06
N ASN A 170 6.93 14.88 -5.85
CA ASN A 170 6.25 15.58 -6.94
C ASN A 170 5.25 16.64 -6.43
N CYS A 171 4.68 16.43 -5.24
CA CYS A 171 3.73 17.35 -4.60
C CYS A 171 4.41 18.62 -4.04
N ILE A 172 5.73 18.58 -3.79
CA ILE A 172 6.46 19.64 -3.09
C ILE A 172 7.31 20.46 -4.09
N PRO A 173 7.35 21.81 -3.97
CA PRO A 173 8.30 22.61 -4.74
C PRO A 173 9.75 22.29 -4.37
N THR A 174 10.63 22.19 -5.36
CA THR A 174 12.06 21.84 -5.16
C THR A 174 12.86 22.88 -4.36
N SER A 175 12.27 24.05 -4.10
CA SER A 175 12.86 25.11 -3.29
C SER A 175 12.70 24.90 -1.78
N GLN A 176 11.84 23.96 -1.36
CA GLN A 176 11.57 23.70 0.05
C GLN A 176 12.63 22.77 0.63
N PHE A 177 12.89 22.94 1.92
CA PHE A 177 13.72 21.98 2.64
C PHE A 177 12.93 20.70 2.88
N THR A 178 13.51 19.56 2.51
CA THR A 178 12.90 18.24 2.75
C THR A 178 13.92 17.29 3.37
N TYR A 179 13.42 16.41 4.22
CA TYR A 179 14.14 15.23 4.65
C TYR A 179 13.26 13.98 4.39
N PRO A 180 13.77 12.91 3.75
CA PRO A 180 15.06 12.87 3.05
C PRO A 180 15.10 13.90 1.90
N SER A 181 16.30 14.21 1.41
CA SER A 181 16.44 15.02 0.19
C SER A 181 16.12 14.18 -1.05
N GLN A 182 15.62 14.82 -2.11
CA GLN A 182 15.19 14.14 -3.34
C GLN A 182 16.29 13.27 -3.99
N ASN A 183 17.55 13.65 -3.81
CA ASN A 183 18.72 12.96 -4.35
C ASN A 183 19.48 12.17 -3.27
N SER A 184 18.89 11.97 -2.09
CA SER A 184 19.52 11.20 -1.02
C SER A 184 19.76 9.76 -1.48
N THR A 185 21.01 9.32 -1.36
CA THR A 185 21.42 7.93 -1.54
C THR A 185 21.69 7.24 -0.21
N VAL A 186 21.18 7.78 0.90
CA VAL A 186 21.37 7.20 2.22
C VAL A 186 20.75 5.80 2.24
N GLU A 187 21.60 4.78 2.35
CA GLU A 187 21.18 3.38 2.32
C GLU A 187 20.67 2.90 3.68
N LYS A 188 21.07 3.60 4.77
CA LYS A 188 20.82 3.20 6.14
C LYS A 188 20.08 4.31 6.87
N GLU A 189 18.89 3.98 7.37
CA GLU A 189 18.08 4.92 8.12
C GLU A 189 18.48 4.94 9.59
N ASP A 190 18.44 6.14 10.16
CA ASP A 190 18.67 6.33 11.59
C ASP A 190 17.44 5.91 12.40
N PRO A 191 17.61 5.51 13.67
CA PRO A 191 16.48 5.27 14.55
C PRO A 191 15.56 6.48 14.61
N HIS A 192 14.26 6.21 14.55
CA HIS A 192 13.21 7.24 14.56
C HIS A 192 13.28 8.21 13.38
N GLU A 193 13.89 7.86 12.25
CA GLU A 193 13.83 8.69 11.03
C GLU A 193 12.38 8.90 10.56
N PRO A 194 11.94 10.14 10.27
CA PRO A 194 10.62 10.38 9.70
C PRO A 194 10.56 9.84 8.27
N ASP A 195 9.44 9.23 7.88
CA ASP A 195 9.29 8.73 6.51
C ASP A 195 9.36 9.89 5.48
N PHE A 196 8.86 11.07 5.86
CA PHE A 196 9.13 12.34 5.20
C PHE A 196 8.92 13.54 6.14
N TYR A 197 9.70 14.59 5.91
CA TYR A 197 9.63 15.89 6.57
C TYR A 197 9.79 16.99 5.52
N CYS A 198 9.02 18.06 5.63
CA CYS A 198 9.15 19.24 4.78
C CYS A 198 8.92 20.51 5.58
N ARG A 199 9.80 21.50 5.41
CA ARG A 199 9.65 22.82 6.03
C ARG A 199 9.32 23.89 5.01
N PHE A 200 8.19 24.56 5.22
CA PHE A 200 7.71 25.72 4.49
C PHE A 200 7.76 26.95 5.40
N GLN A 201 8.92 27.61 5.44
CA GLN A 201 9.18 28.72 6.37
C GLN A 201 9.00 28.27 7.84
N ASP A 202 7.92 28.70 8.49
CA ASP A 202 7.48 28.39 9.85
C ASP A 202 6.46 27.25 9.91
N ASN A 203 6.08 26.65 8.79
CA ASN A 203 5.17 25.50 8.75
C ASN A 203 5.95 24.20 8.53
N ILE A 204 5.71 23.22 9.40
CA ILE A 204 6.36 21.91 9.37
C ILE A 204 5.34 20.85 8.96
N VAL A 205 5.61 20.14 7.88
CA VAL A 205 4.85 18.97 7.45
C VAL A 205 5.62 17.71 7.87
N LEU A 206 5.06 16.95 8.81
CA LEU A 206 5.58 15.66 9.26
C LEU A 206 4.72 14.55 8.66
N VAL A 207 5.36 13.56 8.04
CA VAL A 207 4.65 12.53 7.29
C VAL A 207 5.11 11.14 7.68
N GLU A 208 4.13 10.28 7.97
CA GLU A 208 4.32 8.85 8.20
C GLU A 208 3.56 8.05 7.15
N CYS A 209 4.22 7.10 6.49
CA CYS A 209 3.66 6.26 5.45
C CYS A 209 3.40 4.84 5.98
N LYS A 210 2.15 4.41 6.01
CA LYS A 210 1.76 3.09 6.52
C LYS A 210 1.17 2.19 5.44
N ALA A 211 1.93 1.12 5.15
CA ALA A 211 1.52 -0.01 4.32
C ALA A 211 0.84 -1.10 5.18
N ILE A 212 -0.39 -0.83 5.62
CA ILE A 212 -1.10 -1.71 6.55
C ILE A 212 -1.73 -2.88 5.80
N LYS A 213 -1.33 -4.10 6.17
CA LYS A 213 -2.01 -5.33 5.77
C LYS A 213 -2.76 -5.90 6.98
N MET A 214 -4.09 -5.93 6.92
CA MET A 214 -4.94 -6.45 7.99
C MET A 214 -4.89 -7.98 8.07
N ASN A 215 -4.97 -8.53 9.27
CA ASN A 215 -5.07 -9.97 9.44
C ASN A 215 -6.36 -10.49 8.80
N GLY A 216 -6.22 -11.48 7.91
CA GLY A 216 -7.36 -12.07 7.21
C GLY A 216 -8.44 -12.58 8.17
N VAL A 217 -8.06 -13.20 9.29
CA VAL A 217 -9.03 -13.75 10.26
C VAL A 217 -9.85 -12.64 10.93
N ILE A 218 -9.20 -11.55 11.35
CA ILE A 218 -9.87 -10.41 12.01
C ILE A 218 -10.80 -9.70 11.03
N ARG A 219 -10.42 -9.62 9.75
CA ARG A 219 -11.30 -9.08 8.72
C ARG A 219 -12.48 -10.00 8.42
N ASP A 220 -12.25 -11.32 8.41
CA ASP A 220 -13.25 -12.31 8.02
C ASP A 220 -14.30 -12.57 9.13
N ASP A 221 -13.98 -12.33 10.41
CA ASP A 221 -14.91 -12.53 11.52
C ASP A 221 -15.80 -11.31 11.84
N GLY A 222 -15.48 -10.14 11.28
CA GLY A 222 -16.30 -8.93 11.40
C GLY A 222 -16.31 -8.30 12.80
N ASP A 223 -15.39 -8.69 13.69
CA ASP A 223 -15.28 -8.12 15.03
C ASP A 223 -14.65 -6.72 14.96
N TYR A 224 -15.51 -5.71 15.07
CA TYR A 224 -15.11 -4.32 15.01
C TYR A 224 -14.14 -3.90 16.13
N SER A 225 -14.30 -4.43 17.34
CA SER A 225 -13.42 -4.10 18.47
C SER A 225 -12.01 -4.63 18.22
N ARG A 226 -11.89 -5.88 17.76
CA ARG A 226 -10.60 -6.47 17.40
C ARG A 226 -9.96 -5.79 16.19
N LEU A 227 -10.77 -5.36 15.22
CA LEU A 227 -10.31 -4.57 14.09
C LEU A 227 -9.69 -3.25 14.55
N LEU A 228 -10.37 -2.52 15.45
CA LEU A 228 -9.86 -1.26 16.00
C LEU A 228 -8.60 -1.46 16.82
N GLU A 229 -8.52 -2.49 17.65
CA GLU A 229 -7.31 -2.85 18.39
C GLU A 229 -6.14 -3.13 17.43
N GLU A 230 -6.37 -3.90 16.37
CA GLU A 230 -5.32 -4.20 15.39
C GLU A 230 -4.85 -2.94 14.64
N LEU A 231 -5.78 -2.02 14.31
CA LEU A 231 -5.43 -0.74 13.70
C LEU A 231 -4.62 0.13 14.66
N HIS A 232 -5.02 0.21 15.93
CA HIS A 232 -4.30 0.97 16.96
C HIS A 232 -2.86 0.47 17.12
N GLU A 233 -2.64 -0.84 17.16
CA GLU A 233 -1.31 -1.48 17.22
C GLU A 233 -0.43 -1.20 16.00
N LYS A 234 -1.02 -0.77 14.88
CA LYS A 234 -0.31 -0.48 13.62
C LYS A 234 -0.21 1.00 13.29
N ILE A 235 -0.93 1.86 14.00
CA ILE A 235 -1.05 3.29 13.67
C ILE A 235 -0.70 4.18 14.86
N VAL A 236 -0.71 3.69 16.10
CA VAL A 236 -0.51 4.52 17.30
C VAL A 236 0.65 3.98 18.13
N LEU A 237 0.48 2.79 18.71
CA LEU A 237 1.43 2.23 19.65
C LEU A 237 1.41 0.71 19.56
N LYS A 238 2.58 0.13 19.28
CA LYS A 238 2.75 -1.32 19.22
C LYS A 238 3.18 -1.84 20.58
N THR A 239 2.29 -2.61 21.20
CA THR A 239 2.47 -3.20 22.52
C THR A 239 2.60 -4.72 22.45
N LYS A 240 2.27 -5.33 21.30
CA LYS A 240 2.31 -6.79 21.10
C LYS A 240 2.70 -7.18 19.68
N ASN A 241 3.20 -8.41 19.56
CA ASN A 241 3.35 -9.06 18.26
C ASN A 241 2.00 -9.59 17.79
N LEU A 242 1.46 -9.01 16.72
CA LEU A 242 0.18 -9.43 16.13
C LEU A 242 0.25 -10.81 15.45
N ASP A 243 1.46 -11.28 15.11
CA ASP A 243 1.68 -12.65 14.63
C ASP A 243 1.91 -13.59 15.83
N PRO A 244 0.95 -14.49 16.14
CA PRO A 244 1.07 -15.38 17.29
C PRO A 244 2.21 -16.40 17.19
N LYS A 245 2.81 -16.56 15.99
CA LYS A 245 3.99 -17.42 15.79
C LYS A 245 5.31 -16.73 16.16
N ARG A 246 5.30 -15.41 16.33
CA ARG A 246 6.48 -14.65 16.76
C ARG A 246 6.65 -14.78 18.28
N LYS A 247 7.90 -14.63 18.74
CA LYS A 247 8.20 -14.60 20.18
C LYS A 247 7.37 -13.50 20.86
N ALA A 248 7.08 -13.66 22.15
CA ALA A 248 6.41 -12.62 22.94
C ALA A 248 7.07 -11.25 22.71
N PHE A 249 6.27 -10.20 22.59
CA PHE A 249 6.76 -8.83 22.51
C PHE A 249 7.47 -8.54 23.85
N LYS A 250 8.77 -8.31 23.78
CA LYS A 250 9.66 -8.20 24.96
C LYS A 250 10.28 -6.81 25.10
N THR A 251 9.76 -5.85 24.36
CA THR A 251 10.23 -4.47 24.31
C THR A 251 9.20 -3.55 24.94
N GLU A 252 9.65 -2.36 25.32
CA GLU A 252 8.76 -1.26 25.66
C GLU A 252 7.81 -0.96 24.49
N PRO A 253 6.63 -0.37 24.76
CA PRO A 253 5.73 0.08 23.71
C PRO A 253 6.46 0.93 22.67
N GLU A 254 6.28 0.59 21.40
CA GLU A 254 6.96 1.24 20.27
C GLU A 254 5.98 2.21 19.58
N PRO A 255 6.26 3.53 19.54
CA PRO A 255 5.43 4.47 18.79
C PRO A 255 5.41 4.12 17.31
N ILE A 256 4.23 4.10 16.69
CA ILE A 256 4.05 3.85 15.26
C ILE A 256 3.12 4.90 14.68
N GLY A 257 3.35 5.38 13.46
CA GLY A 257 2.41 6.23 12.74
C GLY A 257 2.12 7.52 13.51
N ILE A 258 0.91 7.67 14.04
CA ILE A 258 0.53 8.76 14.95
C ILE A 258 1.53 8.89 16.11
N GLY A 259 1.95 7.78 16.72
CA GLY A 259 2.92 7.83 17.82
C GLY A 259 4.28 8.39 17.36
N GLN A 260 4.70 8.09 16.13
CA GLN A 260 5.93 8.66 15.55
C GLN A 260 5.76 10.15 15.24
N LEU A 261 4.61 10.57 14.67
CA LEU A 261 4.31 11.99 14.43
C LEU A 261 4.43 12.80 15.72
N ILE A 262 3.86 12.31 16.83
CA ILE A 262 3.93 12.98 18.13
C ILE A 262 5.35 12.99 18.68
N HIS A 263 6.08 11.87 18.55
CA HIS A 263 7.50 11.82 18.93
C HIS A 263 8.35 12.84 18.18
N HIS A 264 8.08 13.06 16.89
CA HIS A 264 8.77 14.08 16.12
C HIS A 264 8.43 15.50 16.55
N ILE A 265 7.16 15.78 16.82
CA ILE A 265 6.74 17.10 17.34
C ILE A 265 7.46 17.37 18.68
N ASP A 266 7.42 16.40 19.60
CA ASP A 266 8.10 16.44 20.89
C ASP A 266 9.62 16.69 20.75
N SER A 267 10.27 15.97 19.83
CA SER A 267 11.70 16.13 19.54
C SER A 267 12.04 17.49 18.92
N ILE A 268 11.15 18.08 18.12
CA ILE A 268 11.35 19.43 17.56
C ILE A 268 11.21 20.48 18.67
N GLU A 269 10.17 20.39 19.50
CA GLU A 269 9.96 21.32 20.62
C GLU A 269 11.08 21.24 21.68
N ALA A 270 11.75 20.09 21.79
CA ALA A 270 12.90 19.89 22.66
C ALA A 270 14.27 20.28 22.04
N ASP A 271 14.30 20.80 20.80
CA ASP A 271 15.53 21.07 20.03
C ASP A 271 16.41 19.81 19.79
N GLU A 272 15.82 18.61 19.81
CA GLU A 272 16.51 17.33 19.62
C GLU A 272 16.36 16.75 18.20
N PHE A 273 15.59 17.41 17.33
CA PHE A 273 15.31 16.92 15.98
C PHE A 273 16.50 17.09 15.04
N GLN A 274 17.27 16.01 14.87
CA GLN A 274 18.57 16.02 14.17
C GLN A 274 18.51 16.22 12.64
N TRP A 275 17.35 16.07 12.00
CA TRP A 275 17.23 16.07 10.53
C TRP A 275 17.03 17.47 9.92
N ASP A 276 16.76 18.48 10.74
CA ASP A 276 16.72 19.89 10.32
C ASP A 276 17.23 20.79 11.45
N THR A 277 18.40 21.39 11.26
CA THR A 277 19.04 22.25 12.27
C THR A 277 18.63 23.72 12.17
N ASN A 278 17.72 24.07 11.26
CA ASN A 278 17.33 25.46 10.99
C ASN A 278 15.82 25.66 11.17
N ILE A 279 15.22 24.94 12.12
CA ILE A 279 13.83 25.10 12.50
C ILE A 279 13.67 26.42 13.27
N PRO A 280 12.68 27.28 12.93
CA PRO A 280 12.37 28.48 13.71
C PRO A 280 11.82 28.16 15.11
N ASP A 281 11.99 29.06 16.08
CA ASP A 281 11.48 28.90 17.46
C ASP A 281 9.96 28.77 17.54
N ALA A 282 9.22 29.35 16.59
CA ALA A 282 7.77 29.30 16.53
C ALA A 282 7.34 28.72 15.19
N VAL A 283 6.68 27.56 15.25
CA VAL A 283 6.25 26.81 14.07
C VAL A 283 4.82 26.31 14.20
N ALA A 284 4.21 26.00 13.06
CA ALA A 284 2.93 25.31 12.98
C ALA A 284 3.13 23.90 12.39
N TYR A 285 2.58 22.89 13.05
CA TYR A 285 2.70 21.48 12.65
C TYR A 285 1.51 21.03 11.80
N TYR A 286 1.82 20.32 10.72
CA TYR A 286 0.88 19.69 9.79
C TYR A 286 1.16 18.19 9.73
N PRO A 287 0.67 17.42 10.72
CA PRO A 287 0.86 15.98 10.76
C PRO A 287 0.03 15.27 9.67
N LEU A 288 0.67 14.40 8.90
CA LEU A 288 0.07 13.67 7.79
C LEU A 288 0.37 12.17 7.91
N ILE A 289 -0.67 11.34 7.84
CA ILE A 289 -0.50 9.90 7.64
C ILE A 289 -0.89 9.51 6.21
N VAL A 290 0.00 8.80 5.54
CA VAL A 290 -0.18 8.36 4.15
C VAL A 290 -0.39 6.86 4.12
N PHE A 291 -1.50 6.40 3.57
CA PHE A 291 -1.80 4.97 3.43
C PHE A 291 -1.52 4.48 2.01
N GLU A 292 -0.98 3.27 1.90
CA GLU A 292 -0.89 2.56 0.62
C GLU A 292 -2.26 2.08 0.15
N ASP A 293 -3.05 1.48 1.05
CA ASP A 293 -4.36 0.95 0.74
C ASP A 293 -5.46 2.00 0.95
N VAL A 294 -6.01 2.52 -0.15
CA VAL A 294 -7.11 3.49 -0.15
C VAL A 294 -8.35 2.97 0.57
N ARG A 295 -8.53 1.65 0.70
CA ARG A 295 -9.69 1.07 1.39
C ARG A 295 -9.69 1.37 2.88
N LEU A 296 -8.56 1.76 3.48
CA LEU A 296 -8.52 2.19 4.87
C LEU A 296 -9.15 3.57 5.06
N LEU A 297 -9.13 4.43 4.04
CA LEU A 297 -9.69 5.79 4.07
C LEU A 297 -11.22 5.80 3.97
N GLN A 298 -11.89 5.02 4.82
CA GLN A 298 -13.34 5.04 4.95
C GLN A 298 -13.80 6.23 5.80
N PRO A 299 -15.06 6.69 5.62
CA PRO A 299 -15.67 7.66 6.52
C PRO A 299 -15.51 7.24 7.99
N GLY A 300 -15.12 8.19 8.84
CA GLY A 300 -14.88 7.97 10.27
C GLY A 300 -13.43 7.66 10.65
N LEU A 301 -12.58 7.16 9.73
CA LEU A 301 -11.16 6.93 10.06
C LEU A 301 -10.48 8.22 10.53
N LEU A 302 -10.69 9.34 9.83
CA LEU A 302 -10.08 10.62 10.19
C LEU A 302 -10.44 11.06 11.63
N SER A 303 -11.69 10.80 12.04
CA SER A 303 -12.13 11.09 13.41
C SER A 303 -11.45 10.18 14.43
N LEU A 304 -11.27 8.89 14.12
CA LEU A 304 -10.53 7.96 14.96
C LEU A 304 -9.06 8.35 15.11
N LEU A 305 -8.40 8.71 14.00
CA LEU A 305 -7.01 9.16 13.98
C LEU A 305 -6.82 10.40 14.85
N ASN A 306 -7.68 11.41 14.68
CA ASN A 306 -7.59 12.64 15.48
C ASN A 306 -7.91 12.41 16.96
N ARG A 307 -8.85 11.50 17.28
CA ARG A 307 -9.07 11.10 18.67
C ARG A 307 -7.81 10.48 19.28
N TRP A 308 -7.20 9.50 18.62
CA TRP A 308 -5.97 8.85 19.12
C TRP A 308 -4.79 9.81 19.20
N PHE A 309 -4.65 10.72 18.24
CA PHE A 309 -3.62 11.76 18.26
C PHE A 309 -3.81 12.71 19.45
N ASN A 310 -5.02 13.19 19.68
CA ASN A 310 -5.32 14.09 20.80
C ASN A 310 -5.17 13.39 22.17
N GLU A 311 -5.57 12.12 22.28
CA GLU A 311 -5.36 11.32 23.49
C GLU A 311 -3.86 11.27 23.86
N GLN A 312 -3.00 11.03 22.88
CA GLN A 312 -1.53 10.98 23.06
C GLN A 312 -0.91 12.37 23.30
N LEU A 313 -1.42 13.43 22.65
CA LEU A 313 -0.95 14.80 22.92
C LEU A 313 -1.28 15.25 24.34
N VAL A 314 -2.47 14.94 24.86
CA VAL A 314 -2.87 15.30 26.23
C VAL A 314 -2.01 14.62 27.28
N GLU A 315 -1.51 13.40 27.02
CA GLU A 315 -0.55 12.74 27.90
C GLU A 315 0.80 13.49 27.99
N LYS A 316 1.12 14.30 26.98
CA LYS A 316 2.29 15.18 26.93
C LYS A 316 1.91 16.63 27.22
N ASN A 317 1.67 16.94 28.50
CA ASN A 317 1.24 18.28 28.97
C ASN A 317 2.06 19.46 28.36
N GLU A 318 3.34 19.25 28.06
CA GLU A 318 4.25 20.25 27.46
C GLU A 318 3.85 20.66 26.03
N LEU A 319 3.05 19.83 25.34
CA LEU A 319 2.57 20.06 23.97
C LEU A 319 1.16 20.65 23.91
N SER A 320 0.57 21.07 25.03
CA SER A 320 -0.82 21.52 25.07
C SER A 320 -1.09 22.87 24.40
N ASP A 321 -0.06 23.72 24.28
CA ASP A 321 -0.15 25.09 23.74
C ASP A 321 0.51 25.24 22.34
N ILE A 322 0.93 24.14 21.70
CA ILE A 322 1.58 24.20 20.38
C ILE A 322 0.57 24.49 19.26
N SER A 323 1.04 25.14 18.20
CA SER A 323 0.27 25.31 16.97
C SER A 323 0.31 24.02 16.14
N CYS A 324 -0.63 23.10 16.38
CA CYS A 324 -0.71 21.84 15.63
C CYS A 324 -2.07 21.67 14.96
N GLN A 325 -2.06 21.45 13.65
CA GLN A 325 -3.25 21.10 12.89
C GLN A 325 -3.70 19.67 13.19
N PRO A 326 -4.99 19.34 12.95
CA PRO A 326 -5.48 17.97 12.96
C PRO A 326 -4.64 17.05 12.06
N VAL A 327 -4.49 15.78 12.46
CA VAL A 327 -3.86 14.77 11.60
C VAL A 327 -4.71 14.59 10.35
N MET A 328 -4.06 14.76 9.21
CA MET A 328 -4.65 14.49 7.90
C MET A 328 -4.31 13.07 7.44
N ALA A 329 -5.23 12.45 6.71
CA ALA A 329 -5.04 11.11 6.14
C ALA A 329 -5.25 11.14 4.63
N VAL A 330 -4.25 10.67 3.87
CA VAL A 330 -4.31 10.58 2.40
C VAL A 330 -3.77 9.25 1.92
N SER A 331 -4.02 8.90 0.65
CA SER A 331 -3.42 7.72 0.04
C SER A 331 -2.28 8.08 -0.90
N ILE A 332 -1.35 7.15 -1.11
CA ILE A 332 -0.29 7.31 -2.14
C ILE A 332 -0.94 7.58 -3.52
N ASN A 333 -2.04 6.92 -3.84
CA ASN A 333 -2.79 7.15 -5.08
C ASN A 333 -3.30 8.59 -5.21
N THR A 334 -3.74 9.20 -4.11
CA THR A 334 -4.21 10.59 -4.10
C THR A 334 -3.05 11.54 -4.37
N LEU A 335 -1.91 11.32 -3.72
CA LEU A 335 -0.69 12.11 -3.96
C LEU A 335 -0.24 11.98 -5.41
N PHE A 336 -0.19 10.75 -5.94
CA PHE A 336 0.22 10.49 -7.32
C PHE A 336 -0.73 11.10 -8.36
N LEU A 337 -2.05 11.02 -8.15
CA LEU A 337 -3.04 11.50 -9.12
C LEU A 337 -3.16 13.04 -9.13
N TYR A 338 -2.88 13.69 -8.00
CA TYR A 338 -3.10 15.12 -7.81
C TYR A 338 -1.81 15.89 -7.50
N ASP A 339 -0.63 15.34 -7.79
CA ASP A 339 0.66 15.97 -7.49
C ASP A 339 0.77 17.39 -8.06
N ASP A 340 0.41 17.58 -9.33
CA ASP A 340 0.39 18.89 -9.99
C ASP A 340 -0.60 19.87 -9.36
N LEU A 341 -1.73 19.38 -8.83
CA LEU A 341 -2.71 20.24 -8.16
C LEU A 341 -2.18 20.66 -6.79
N ILE A 342 -1.67 19.70 -6.01
CA ILE A 342 -1.11 19.92 -4.67
C ILE A 342 0.05 20.89 -4.76
N LYS A 343 0.97 20.68 -5.70
CA LYS A 343 2.12 21.56 -5.93
C LYS A 343 1.72 22.98 -6.28
N ARG A 344 0.69 23.16 -7.12
CA ARG A 344 0.22 24.49 -7.53
C ARG A 344 -0.55 25.22 -6.43
N LYS A 345 -1.35 24.50 -5.63
CA LYS A 345 -2.19 25.10 -4.59
C LYS A 345 -1.51 25.22 -3.22
N SER A 346 -0.37 24.55 -3.02
CA SER A 346 0.27 24.28 -1.73
C SER A 346 -0.53 23.27 -0.90
N LEU A 347 0.18 22.25 -0.38
CA LEU A 347 -0.39 21.25 0.51
C LEU A 347 -0.95 21.91 1.79
N ILE A 348 -0.21 22.87 2.37
CA ILE A 348 -0.63 23.61 3.57
C ILE A 348 -1.96 24.32 3.34
N ASN A 349 -2.06 25.11 2.27
CA ASN A 349 -3.29 25.84 1.95
C ASN A 349 -4.49 24.89 1.74
N MET A 350 -4.25 23.70 1.15
CA MET A 350 -5.30 22.71 0.97
C MET A 350 -5.77 22.12 2.31
N ILE A 351 -4.84 21.89 3.25
CA ILE A 351 -5.17 21.44 4.60
C ILE A 351 -5.93 22.53 5.35
N ASP A 352 -5.44 23.77 5.35
CA ASP A 352 -6.09 24.89 6.02
C ASP A 352 -7.50 25.13 5.50
N GLN A 353 -7.68 25.09 4.18
CA GLN A 353 -9.00 25.21 3.57
C GLN A 353 -9.92 24.09 4.05
N PHE A 354 -9.46 22.84 4.02
CA PHE A 354 -10.23 21.70 4.50
C PHE A 354 -10.60 21.86 5.98
N VAL A 355 -9.65 22.17 6.84
CA VAL A 355 -9.90 22.35 8.28
C VAL A 355 -10.90 23.48 8.50
N SER A 356 -10.78 24.62 7.80
CA SER A 356 -11.69 25.75 7.94
C SER A 356 -13.14 25.46 7.50
N GLU A 357 -13.34 24.54 6.56
CA GLU A 357 -14.67 24.15 6.07
C GLU A 357 -15.40 23.16 7.01
N TYR A 358 -14.65 22.43 7.83
CA TYR A 358 -15.16 21.34 8.68
C TYR A 358 -14.90 21.53 10.19
N SER A 359 -14.37 22.69 10.59
CA SER A 359 -14.32 23.18 11.98
C SER A 359 -15.56 24.00 12.31
#